data_AF-S8FJC4-F1
#
_entry.id   AF-S8FJC4-F1
#
_cell.length_a   1.000
_cell.length_b   1.000
_cell.length_c   1.000
_cell.angle_alpha   90.00
_cell.angle_beta   90.00
_cell.angle_gamma   90.00
#
_symmetry.space_group_name_H-M   'P 1'
#
loop_
_entity.id
_entity.type
_entity.pdbx_description
1 polymer ?
#
loop_
_entity_poly.entity_id
_entity_poly.type
_entity_poly.pdbx_seq_one_letter_code
_entity_poly.pdbx_strand_id
1 'polypeptide(L)'
;MTKRQADALLRKDLRKFCAMFRKFGRDSLLLATLAYNVGPYRLLGSGKIPKSTLIRKLEAGDRNIYREYIAFCNYKGKRHAMLLKRRKAEFALLYIP
;
A
#
# COMPACT_ATOMS: atom_id res chain seq x y z
N MET A 1 -19.94 -9.14 13.36
CA MET A 1 -18.47 -9.28 13.51
C MET A 1 -18.05 -8.52 14.76
N THR A 2 -17.41 -9.18 15.73
CA THR A 2 -16.90 -8.51 16.94
C THR A 2 -15.58 -7.79 16.64
N LYS A 3 -15.20 -6.80 17.47
CA LYS A 3 -13.91 -6.09 17.35
C LYS A 3 -12.72 -7.07 17.31
N ARG A 4 -12.76 -8.12 18.14
CA ARG A 4 -11.71 -9.16 18.19
C ARG A 4 -11.64 -9.97 16.90
N GLN A 5 -12.77 -10.34 16.32
CA GLN A 5 -12.82 -11.02 15.03
C GLN A 5 -12.30 -10.14 13.90
N ALA A 6 -12.66 -8.85 13.91
CA ALA A 6 -12.17 -7.87 12.93
C ALA A 6 -10.65 -7.68 13.01
N ASP A 7 -10.10 -7.55 14.22
CA ASP A 7 -8.66 -7.42 14.44
C ASP A 7 -7.90 -8.68 14.01
N ALA A 8 -8.44 -9.87 14.31
CA ALA A 8 -7.83 -11.13 13.88
C ALA A 8 -7.78 -11.25 12.34
N LEU A 9 -8.85 -10.84 11.65
CA LEU A 9 -8.90 -10.82 10.19
C LEU A 9 -7.89 -9.80 9.62
N LEU A 10 -7.86 -8.58 10.16
CA LEU A 10 -6.90 -7.55 9.78
C LEU A 10 -5.45 -8.04 9.91
N ARG A 11 -5.09 -8.62 11.06
CA ARG A 11 -3.74 -9.16 11.29
C ARG A 11 -3.40 -10.32 10.35
N LYS A 12 -4.39 -11.15 10.00
CA LYS A 12 -4.20 -12.26 9.05
C LYS A 12 -3.87 -11.72 7.66
N ASP A 13 -4.66 -10.75 7.19
CA ASP A 13 -4.50 -10.17 5.85
C ASP A 13 -3.20 -9.36 5.74
N LEU A 14 -2.90 -8.52 6.75
CA LEU A 14 -1.65 -7.76 6.78
C LEU A 14 -0.42 -8.67 6.75
N ARG A 15 -0.41 -9.79 7.50
CA ARG A 15 0.69 -10.76 7.45
C ARG A 15 0.88 -11.34 6.04
N LYS A 16 -0.22 -11.67 5.35
CA LYS A 16 -0.17 -12.17 3.97
C LYS A 16 0.41 -11.12 3.02
N PHE A 17 0.02 -9.85 3.16
CA PHE A 17 0.58 -8.79 2.33
C PHE A 17 2.04 -8.48 2.67
N CYS A 18 2.43 -8.44 3.93
CA CYS A 18 3.84 -8.28 4.31
C CYS A 18 4.72 -9.38 3.70
N ALA A 19 4.25 -10.64 3.73
CA ALA A 19 4.95 -11.74 3.06
C ALA A 19 5.05 -11.53 1.54
N MET A 20 3.98 -11.07 0.90
CA MET A 20 3.95 -10.75 -0.53
C MET A 20 4.94 -9.64 -0.92
N PHE A 21 5.11 -8.62 -0.07
CA PHE A 21 6.00 -7.49 -0.30
C PHE A 21 7.40 -7.67 0.31
N ARG A 22 7.75 -8.85 0.85
CA ARG A 22 9.01 -9.10 1.59
C ARG A 22 10.27 -8.64 0.84
N LYS A 23 10.28 -8.73 -0.49
CA LYS A 23 11.41 -8.31 -1.34
C LYS A 23 11.71 -6.80 -1.28
N PHE A 24 10.76 -5.99 -0.79
CA PHE A 24 10.93 -4.54 -0.60
C PHE A 24 11.50 -4.19 0.78
N GLY A 25 11.93 -5.18 1.58
CA GLY A 25 12.63 -4.95 2.83
C GLY A 25 11.82 -4.09 3.80
N ARG A 26 12.40 -2.98 4.24
CA ARG A 26 11.75 -2.06 5.20
C ARG A 26 10.44 -1.45 4.71
N ASP A 27 10.23 -1.38 3.39
CA ASP A 27 9.00 -0.83 2.83
C ASP A 27 7.85 -1.85 2.75
N SER A 28 8.08 -3.11 3.15
CA SER A 28 7.08 -4.18 3.09
C SER A 28 5.79 -3.82 3.84
N LEU A 29 5.91 -3.21 5.03
CA LEU A 29 4.76 -2.83 5.86
C LEU A 29 3.97 -1.66 5.25
N LEU A 30 4.67 -0.66 4.70
CA LEU A 30 4.04 0.46 4.01
C LEU A 30 3.24 -0.02 2.79
N LEU A 31 3.83 -0.93 1.99
CA LEU A 31 3.17 -1.52 0.83
C LEU A 31 2.02 -2.45 1.21
N ALA A 32 2.17 -3.24 2.28
CA ALA A 32 1.10 -4.10 2.78
C ALA A 32 -0.11 -3.29 3.26
N THR A 33 0.14 -2.18 3.95
CA THR A 33 -0.92 -1.26 4.42
C THR A 33 -1.67 -0.63 3.25
N LEU A 34 -0.94 -0.22 2.21
CA LEU A 34 -1.54 0.31 0.99
C LEU A 34 -2.35 -0.77 0.26
N ALA A 35 -1.77 -1.96 0.06
CA ALA A 35 -2.39 -3.10 -0.62
C ALA A 35 -3.66 -3.58 0.09
N TYR A 36 -3.72 -3.51 1.42
CA TYR A 36 -4.94 -3.81 2.16
C TYR A 36 -6.09 -2.90 1.75
N ASN A 37 -5.81 -1.63 1.42
CA ASN A 37 -6.83 -0.68 0.99
C ASN A 37 -7.13 -0.70 -0.51
N VAL A 38 -6.12 -0.86 -1.38
CA VAL A 38 -6.30 -0.73 -2.84
C VAL A 38 -6.19 -2.05 -3.62
N GLY A 39 -5.82 -3.13 -2.95
CA GLY A 39 -5.51 -4.43 -3.55
C GLY A 39 -4.09 -4.52 -4.10
N PRO A 40 -3.41 -5.68 -3.97
CA PRO A 40 -2.00 -5.84 -4.37
C PRO A 40 -1.79 -5.72 -5.88
N TYR A 41 -2.79 -6.07 -6.69
CA TYR A 41 -2.71 -5.98 -8.15
C TYR A 41 -2.59 -4.55 -8.66
N ARG A 42 -3.08 -3.54 -7.90
CA ARG A 42 -2.88 -2.12 -8.22
C ARG A 42 -1.43 -1.68 -8.03
N LEU A 43 -0.66 -2.41 -7.23
CA LEU A 43 0.74 -2.16 -6.97
C LEU A 43 1.62 -2.98 -7.91
N LEU A 44 1.46 -4.30 -7.87
CA LEU A 44 2.32 -5.27 -8.55
C LEU A 44 1.97 -5.46 -10.04
N GLY A 45 0.77 -5.05 -10.45
CA GLY A 45 0.21 -5.36 -11.76
C GLY A 45 -0.46 -6.74 -11.79
N SER A 46 -1.23 -6.99 -12.85
CA SER A 46 -1.84 -8.29 -13.17
C SER A 46 -2.40 -8.27 -14.59
N GLY A 47 -1.98 -9.22 -15.44
CA GLY A 47 -2.43 -9.32 -16.84
C GLY A 47 -2.18 -8.01 -17.60
N LYS A 48 -3.27 -7.34 -18.03
CA LYS A 48 -3.22 -6.05 -18.74
C LYS A 48 -2.91 -4.85 -17.84
N ILE A 49 -2.94 -5.01 -16.51
CA ILE A 49 -2.63 -3.93 -15.56
C ILE A 49 -1.11 -3.92 -15.32
N PRO A 50 -0.40 -2.87 -15.74
CA PRO A 50 1.02 -2.77 -15.48
C PRO A 50 1.30 -2.53 -14.00
N LYS A 51 2.52 -2.86 -13.60
CA LYS A 51 3.06 -2.53 -12.28
C LYS A 51 3.08 -1.00 -12.07
N SER A 52 2.67 -0.56 -10.89
CA SER A 52 2.63 0.86 -10.55
C SER A 52 4.03 1.50 -10.59
N THR A 53 4.08 2.80 -10.89
CA THR A 53 5.32 3.59 -10.81
C THR A 53 5.95 3.53 -9.42
N LEU A 54 5.13 3.50 -8.36
CA LEU A 54 5.57 3.29 -6.98
C LEU A 54 6.44 2.05 -6.85
N ILE A 55 5.96 0.90 -7.32
CA ILE A 55 6.71 -0.35 -7.23
C ILE A 55 7.93 -0.32 -8.14
N ARG A 56 7.82 0.18 -9.39
CA ARG A 56 8.96 0.26 -10.31
C ARG A 56 10.12 1.09 -9.74
N LYS A 57 9.80 2.20 -9.06
CA LYS A 57 10.79 3.02 -8.34
C LYS A 57 11.48 2.22 -7.24
N LEU A 58 10.71 1.58 -6.36
CA LEU A 58 11.27 0.78 -5.27
C LEU A 58 12.12 -0.39 -5.78
N GLU A 59 11.73 -1.04 -6.88
CA GLU A 59 12.54 -2.09 -7.52
C GLU A 59 13.86 -1.55 -8.10
N ALA A 60 13.89 -0.29 -8.55
CA ALA A 60 15.10 0.39 -9.00
C ALA A 60 15.93 1.00 -7.85
N GLY A 61 15.52 0.81 -6.60
CA GLY A 61 16.15 1.43 -5.43
C GLY A 61 15.79 2.91 -5.23
N ASP A 62 14.93 3.48 -6.09
CA ASP A 62 14.42 4.84 -5.92
C ASP A 62 13.37 4.89 -4.82
N ARG A 63 13.77 5.53 -3.73
CA ARG A 63 12.98 5.76 -2.54
C ARG A 63 12.25 7.11 -2.55
N ASN A 64 12.41 7.94 -3.59
CA ASN A 64 11.62 9.15 -3.74
C ASN A 64 10.22 8.82 -4.29
N ILE A 65 9.37 8.27 -3.42
CA ILE A 65 8.08 7.67 -3.77
C ILE A 65 6.86 8.42 -3.20
N TYR A 66 7.07 9.57 -2.55
CA TYR A 66 5.98 10.28 -1.86
C TYR A 66 4.82 10.61 -2.79
N ARG A 67 5.13 11.15 -3.99
CA ARG A 67 4.13 11.56 -4.98
C ARG A 67 3.34 10.35 -5.49
N GLU A 68 4.02 9.25 -5.79
CA GLU A 68 3.39 8.02 -6.24
C GLU A 68 2.53 7.39 -5.16
N TYR A 69 2.97 7.43 -3.90
CA TYR A 69 2.23 6.86 -2.77
C TYR A 69 0.92 7.61 -2.50
N ILE A 70 0.95 8.95 -2.44
CA ILE A 70 -0.25 9.74 -2.15
C ILE A 70 -1.25 9.79 -3.32
N ALA A 71 -0.83 9.39 -4.53
CA ALA A 71 -1.71 9.31 -5.69
C ALA A 71 -2.77 8.19 -5.57
N PHE A 72 -2.57 7.20 -4.69
CA PHE A 72 -3.54 6.15 -4.38
C PHE A 72 -4.71 6.67 -3.50
N CYS A 73 -5.45 7.64 -4.03
CA CYS A 73 -6.56 8.30 -3.36
C CYS A 73 -7.85 8.37 -4.20
N ASN A 74 -7.94 7.57 -5.26
CA ASN A 74 -9.12 7.51 -6.11
C ASN A 74 -10.04 6.35 -5.71
N TYR A 75 -11.34 6.64 -5.60
CA TYR A 75 -12.40 5.64 -5.45
C TYR A 75 -13.47 5.92 -6.51
N LYS A 76 -13.87 4.88 -7.25
CA LYS A 76 -14.81 5.00 -8.39
C LYS A 76 -14.45 6.14 -9.36
N GLY A 77 -13.14 6.28 -9.66
CA GLY A 77 -12.62 7.29 -10.59
C GLY A 77 -12.51 8.72 -10.02
N LYS A 78 -12.96 8.96 -8.78
CA LYS A 78 -12.91 10.30 -8.15
C LYS A 78 -11.89 10.34 -7.03
N ARG A 79 -11.22 11.48 -6.88
CA ARG A 79 -10.26 11.72 -5.80
C ARG A 79 -11.01 11.93 -4.47
N HIS A 80 -10.57 11.24 -3.42
CA HIS A 80 -11.14 11.36 -2.07
C HIS A 80 -10.15 11.98 -1.08
N ALA A 81 -10.57 13.09 -0.45
CA ALA A 81 -9.76 13.81 0.54
C ALA A 81 -9.39 12.93 1.76
N MET A 82 -10.31 12.08 2.23
CA MET A 82 -10.05 11.16 3.34
C MET A 82 -8.97 10.12 2.99
N LEU A 83 -8.95 9.62 1.74
CA LEU A 83 -7.88 8.72 1.30
C LEU A 83 -6.54 9.46 1.24
N LEU A 84 -6.51 10.71 0.77
CA LEU A 84 -5.30 11.52 0.80
C LEU A 84 -4.77 11.72 2.23
N LYS A 85 -5.65 12.04 3.19
CA LYS A 85 -5.29 12.15 4.62
C LYS A 85 -4.71 10.84 5.13
N ARG A 86 -5.33 9.71 4.80
CA ARG A 86 -4.84 8.37 5.15
C ARG A 86 -3.46 8.07 4.55
N ARG A 87 -3.24 8.31 3.24
CA ARG A 87 -1.94 8.10 2.58
C ARG A 87 -0.83 8.91 3.24
N LYS A 88 -1.12 10.18 3.61
CA LYS A 88 -0.16 11.03 4.32
C LYS A 88 0.20 10.46 5.69
N ALA A 89 -0.79 9.99 6.45
CA ALA A 89 -0.56 9.37 7.77
C ALA A 89 0.22 8.06 7.67
N GLU A 90 -0.14 7.18 6.73
CA GLU A 90 0.58 5.92 6.47
C GLU A 90 2.04 6.20 6.10
N PHE A 91 2.28 7.17 5.23
CA PHE A 91 3.65 7.55 4.84
C PHE A 91 4.44 8.12 6.02
N ALA A 92 3.85 9.03 6.80
CA ALA A 92 4.51 9.61 7.95
C ALA A 92 4.88 8.56 9.02
N LEU A 93 4.03 7.54 9.22
CA LEU A 93 4.22 6.54 10.27
C LEU A 93 5.07 5.34 9.84
N LEU A 94 5.05 4.97 8.55
CA LEU A 94 5.60 3.69 8.08
C LEU A 94 6.76 3.85 7.07
N TYR A 95 7.02 5.06 6.58
CA TYR A 95 8.09 5.31 5.62
C TYR A 95 9.31 6.01 6.22
N ILE A 96 9.08 6.85 7.22
CA ILE A 96 10.14 7.54 7.97
C ILE A 96 10.79 6.51 8.92
N PRO A 97 12.14 6.44 9.01
CA PRO A 97 12.86 5.42 9.77
C PRO A 97 12.46 5.32 11.24
#